data_AF-A0A855X4K2-F1
#
_entry.id   AF-A0A855X4K2-F1
#
_cell.length_a   1.000
_cell.length_b   1.000
_cell.length_c   1.000
_cell.angle_alpha   90.00
_cell.angle_beta   90.00
_cell.angle_gamma   90.00
#
_symmetry.space_group_name_H-M   'P 1'
#
loop_
_entity.id
_entity.type
_entity.pdbx_description
1 polymer ?
#
loop_
_entity_poly.entity_id
_entity_poly.type
_entity_poly.pdbx_seq_one_letter_code
_entity_poly.pdbx_strand_id
1 'polypeptide(L)'
;MSETSEQDGPHKRAESFSIDRLRIAQEIRDYHHKALWEEEKHFTWFLSILLSSIALITTTDKIEPHPKIICAGVLSLLGVLISLLALRVVRNESRNFQVALHRFVACYNQVFPDIPLPMVGATEQAKSMPKRLQAALRGDVSTREAFQWVFRLFLLVFSLAICVMVWWILSE
;
A
#
# COMPACT_ATOMS: atom_id res chain seq x y z
N MET A 1 12.97 -41.89 45.51
CA MET A 1 13.00 -41.01 44.33
C MET A 1 11.55 -40.65 44.03
N SER A 2 11.09 -39.51 44.54
CA SER A 2 9.74 -39.04 44.30
C SER A 2 9.67 -38.43 42.92
N GLU A 3 8.98 -39.10 42.01
CA GLU A 3 8.45 -38.51 40.79
C GLU A 3 7.43 -37.45 41.22
N THR A 4 7.85 -36.19 41.28
CA THR A 4 6.93 -35.06 41.27
C THR A 4 6.24 -35.06 39.90
N SER A 5 5.12 -35.77 39.83
CA SER A 5 4.14 -35.68 38.77
C SER A 5 3.69 -34.22 38.70
N GLU A 6 4.33 -33.49 37.78
CA GLU A 6 4.04 -32.12 37.45
C GLU A 6 2.63 -32.10 36.83
N GLN A 7 1.61 -31.95 37.67
CA GLN A 7 0.25 -31.65 37.24
C GLN A 7 0.28 -30.26 36.61
N ASP A 8 0.64 -30.23 35.34
CA ASP A 8 0.50 -29.07 34.48
C ASP A 8 -1.00 -28.83 34.28
N GLY A 9 -1.56 -28.08 35.24
CA GLY A 9 -2.99 -27.84 35.37
C GLY A 9 -3.58 -27.21 34.11
N PRO A 10 -4.89 -27.38 33.89
CA PRO A 10 -5.60 -26.87 32.70
C PRO A 10 -5.40 -25.37 32.46
N HIS A 11 -5.11 -24.59 33.51
CA HIS A 11 -4.77 -23.17 33.42
C HIS A 11 -3.48 -22.88 32.65
N LYS A 12 -2.38 -23.62 32.89
CA LYS A 12 -1.12 -23.41 32.17
C LYS A 12 -1.24 -23.72 30.67
N ARG A 13 -2.05 -24.72 30.30
CA ARG A 13 -2.32 -25.05 28.88
C ARG A 13 -3.18 -24.01 28.18
N ALA A 14 -4.14 -23.41 28.89
CA ALA A 14 -4.97 -22.34 28.33
C ALA A 14 -4.14 -21.06 28.11
N GLU A 15 -3.24 -20.75 29.05
CA GLU A 15 -2.35 -19.60 28.98
C GLU A 15 -1.33 -19.73 27.84
N SER A 16 -0.65 -20.88 27.71
CA SER A 16 0.31 -21.11 26.60
C SER A 16 -0.36 -20.99 25.23
N PHE A 17 -1.54 -21.58 25.07
CA PHE A 17 -2.31 -21.50 23.82
C PHE A 17 -2.75 -20.07 23.47
N SER A 18 -3.02 -19.22 24.47
CA SER A 18 -3.38 -17.83 24.26
C SER A 18 -2.19 -16.98 23.78
N ILE A 19 -0.99 -17.26 24.29
CA ILE A 19 0.26 -16.60 23.90
C ILE A 19 0.67 -17.01 22.48
N ASP A 20 0.54 -18.30 22.13
CA ASP A 20 0.84 -18.78 20.77
C ASP A 20 -0.06 -18.11 19.72
N ARG A 21 -1.36 -17.96 20.02
CA ARG A 21 -2.30 -17.24 19.15
C ARG A 21 -1.91 -15.78 18.96
N LEU A 22 -1.50 -15.11 20.04
CA LEU A 22 -1.05 -13.73 19.98
C LEU A 22 0.21 -13.59 19.11
N ARG A 23 1.16 -14.51 19.27
CA ARG A 23 2.37 -14.57 18.44
C ARG A 23 2.04 -14.76 16.95
N ILE A 24 1.16 -15.70 16.62
CA ILE A 24 0.73 -15.92 15.23
C ILE A 24 0.05 -14.67 14.65
N ALA A 25 -0.82 -14.01 15.43
CA ALA A 25 -1.48 -12.79 14.99
C ALA A 25 -0.48 -11.65 14.73
N GLN A 26 0.54 -11.53 15.57
CA GLN A 26 1.65 -10.58 15.41
C GLN A 26 2.47 -10.89 14.13
N GLU A 27 2.84 -12.14 13.90
CA GLU A 27 3.58 -12.56 12.70
C GLU A 27 2.80 -12.26 11.40
N ILE A 28 1.48 -12.51 11.38
CA ILE A 28 0.61 -12.19 10.24
C ILE A 28 0.56 -10.68 10.00
N ARG A 29 0.43 -9.88 11.07
CA ARG A 29 0.41 -8.42 10.98
C ARG A 29 1.71 -7.88 10.39
N ASP A 30 2.84 -8.38 10.86
CA ASP A 30 4.16 -7.94 10.42
C ASP A 30 4.45 -8.37 8.97
N TYR A 31 3.96 -9.54 8.56
CA TYR A 31 3.98 -9.99 7.17
C TYR A 31 3.26 -8.99 6.24
N HIS A 32 2.00 -8.65 6.54
CA HIS A 32 1.22 -7.71 5.72
C HIS A 32 1.81 -6.29 5.72
N HIS A 33 2.40 -5.85 6.85
CA HIS A 33 3.09 -4.56 6.91
C HIS A 33 4.30 -4.53 5.97
N LYS A 34 5.12 -5.58 6.00
CA LYS A 34 6.32 -5.69 5.16
C LYS A 34 5.95 -5.85 3.68
N ALA A 35 4.95 -6.66 3.37
CA ALA A 35 4.44 -6.82 2.01
C ALA A 35 3.98 -5.49 1.43
N LEU A 36 3.19 -4.72 2.19
CA LEU A 36 2.72 -3.40 1.76
C LEU A 36 3.89 -2.46 1.41
N TRP A 37 4.90 -2.39 2.28
CA TRP A 37 6.07 -1.53 2.07
C TRP A 37 6.84 -1.91 0.80
N GLU A 38 7.06 -3.21 0.58
CA GLU A 38 7.76 -3.70 -0.60
C GLU A 38 6.98 -3.37 -1.88
N GLU A 39 5.66 -3.58 -1.91
CA GLU A 39 4.82 -3.23 -3.05
C GLU A 39 4.85 -1.72 -3.35
N GLU A 40 4.67 -0.88 -2.32
CA GLU A 40 4.70 0.59 -2.46
C GLU A 40 6.02 1.07 -3.08
N LYS A 41 7.15 0.52 -2.63
CA LYS A 41 8.49 0.81 -3.14
C LYS A 41 8.66 0.37 -4.59
N HIS A 42 8.33 -0.88 -4.91
CA HIS A 42 8.51 -1.43 -6.27
C HIS A 42 7.68 -0.68 -7.31
N PHE A 43 6.41 -0.39 -7.02
CA PHE A 43 5.56 0.38 -7.92
C PHE A 43 6.10 1.80 -8.12
N THR A 44 6.55 2.46 -7.05
CA THR A 44 7.12 3.82 -7.14
C THR A 44 8.37 3.83 -8.01
N TRP A 45 9.26 2.85 -7.84
CA TRP A 45 10.46 2.72 -8.68
C TRP A 45 10.11 2.49 -10.14
N PHE A 46 9.19 1.58 -10.44
CA PHE A 46 8.81 1.28 -11.81
C PHE A 46 8.20 2.50 -12.53
N LEU A 47 7.29 3.21 -11.86
CA LEU A 47 6.68 4.43 -12.39
C LEU A 47 7.72 5.55 -12.60
N SER A 48 8.70 5.67 -11.70
CA SER A 48 9.79 6.65 -11.83
C SER A 48 10.70 6.36 -13.02
N ILE A 49 11.02 5.07 -13.26
CA ILE A 49 11.80 4.64 -14.43
C ILE A 49 11.03 4.93 -15.72
N LEU A 50 9.73 4.63 -15.76
CA LEU A 50 8.89 4.94 -16.93
C LEU A 50 8.85 6.43 -17.21
N LEU A 51 8.62 7.25 -16.19
CA LEU A 51 8.57 8.71 -16.34
C LEU A 51 9.92 9.25 -16.85
N SER A 52 11.03 8.76 -16.30
CA SER A 52 12.38 9.14 -16.73
C SER A 52 12.66 8.72 -18.18
N SER A 53 12.16 7.56 -18.60
CA SER A 53 12.27 7.09 -19.99
C SER A 53 11.51 7.99 -20.96
N ILE A 54 10.29 8.41 -20.60
CA ILE A 54 9.51 9.37 -21.40
C ILE A 54 10.25 10.69 -21.51
N ALA A 55 10.79 11.21 -20.40
CA ALA A 55 11.58 12.44 -20.41
C ALA A 55 12.77 12.31 -21.37
N LEU A 56 13.56 11.23 -21.28
CA LEU A 56 14.71 10.99 -22.16
C LEU A 56 14.31 10.90 -23.64
N ILE A 57 13.25 10.17 -23.97
CA ILE A 57 12.75 10.03 -25.35
C ILE A 57 12.25 11.37 -25.89
N THR A 58 11.57 12.17 -25.06
CA THR A 58 11.03 13.46 -25.50
C THR A 58 12.12 14.50 -25.71
N THR A 59 13.16 14.51 -24.88
CA THR A 59 14.27 15.48 -24.95
C THR A 59 15.37 15.14 -25.96
N THR A 60 15.42 13.92 -26.51
CA THR A 60 16.47 13.56 -27.48
C THR A 60 16.17 14.09 -28.88
N ASP A 61 17.10 14.82 -29.46
CA ASP A 61 16.98 15.37 -30.82
C ASP A 61 17.29 14.33 -31.92
N LYS A 62 17.76 13.14 -31.53
CA LYS A 62 18.15 12.08 -32.46
C LYS A 62 17.00 11.24 -32.99
N ILE A 63 15.80 11.38 -32.41
CA ILE A 63 14.62 10.57 -32.75
C ILE A 63 13.64 11.46 -33.50
N GLU A 64 13.18 10.99 -34.66
CA GLU A 64 12.14 11.66 -35.44
C GLU A 64 10.86 11.88 -34.61
N PRO A 65 10.08 12.95 -34.89
CA PRO A 65 8.91 13.30 -34.09
C PRO A 65 7.87 12.17 -33.99
N HIS A 66 7.59 11.48 -35.08
CA HIS A 66 6.52 10.47 -35.12
C HIS A 66 6.84 9.22 -34.27
N PRO A 67 8.01 8.55 -34.39
CA PRO A 67 8.41 7.49 -33.47
C PRO A 67 8.47 7.96 -32.00
N LYS A 68 8.93 9.20 -31.76
CA LYS A 68 8.99 9.78 -30.41
C LYS A 68 7.61 9.84 -29.75
N ILE A 69 6.60 10.32 -30.48
CA ILE A 69 5.20 10.38 -30.01
C ILE A 69 4.66 8.97 -29.75
N ILE A 70 4.87 8.01 -30.65
CA ILE A 70 4.41 6.63 -30.47
C ILE A 70 5.04 6.00 -29.22
N CYS A 71 6.36 6.10 -29.06
CA CYS A 71 7.06 5.53 -27.90
C CYS A 71 6.60 6.18 -26.59
N ALA A 72 6.50 7.51 -26.54
CA ALA A 72 5.98 8.22 -25.38
C ALA A 72 4.53 7.83 -25.06
N GLY A 73 3.71 7.61 -26.10
CA GLY A 73 2.32 7.16 -26.01
C GLY A 73 2.20 5.79 -25.34
N VAL A 74 2.95 4.81 -25.85
CA VAL A 74 2.99 3.45 -25.30
C VAL A 74 3.48 3.44 -23.85
N LEU A 75 4.55 4.16 -23.55
CA LEU A 75 5.06 4.25 -22.17
C LEU A 75 4.07 4.93 -21.22
N SER A 76 3.36 5.95 -21.70
CA SER A 76 2.34 6.63 -20.89
C SER A 76 1.14 5.72 -20.60
N LEU A 77 0.68 4.97 -21.60
CA LEU A 77 -0.37 3.98 -21.42
C LEU A 77 0.04 2.90 -20.39
N LEU A 78 1.27 2.40 -20.49
CA LEU A 78 1.81 1.46 -19.51
C LEU A 78 1.87 2.08 -18.11
N GLY A 79 2.29 3.35 -17.99
CA GLY A 79 2.30 4.10 -16.74
C GLY A 79 0.91 4.24 -16.11
N VAL A 80 -0.13 4.49 -16.91
CA VAL A 80 -1.54 4.51 -16.45
C VAL A 80 -1.94 3.13 -15.91
N LEU A 81 -1.71 2.06 -16.67
CA LEU A 81 -2.09 0.70 -16.28
C LEU A 81 -1.42 0.28 -14.96
N ILE A 82 -0.13 0.57 -14.81
CA ILE A 82 0.62 0.23 -13.59
C ILE A 82 0.19 1.08 -12.41
N SER A 83 -0.11 2.38 -12.62
CA SER A 83 -0.64 3.22 -11.55
C SER A 83 -1.99 2.71 -11.03
N LEU A 84 -2.87 2.25 -11.92
CA LEU A 84 -4.15 1.65 -11.55
C LEU A 84 -3.95 0.32 -10.80
N LEU A 85 -3.02 -0.52 -11.24
CA LEU A 85 -2.67 -1.77 -10.56
C LEU A 85 -2.10 -1.51 -9.17
N ALA A 86 -1.15 -0.58 -9.05
CA ALA A 86 -0.54 -0.17 -7.79
C ALA A 86 -1.61 0.30 -6.78
N LEU A 87 -2.52 1.18 -7.23
CA LEU A 87 -3.64 1.65 -6.39
C LEU A 87 -4.54 0.50 -5.93
N ARG A 88 -4.80 -0.48 -6.79
CA ARG A 88 -5.62 -1.65 -6.45
C ARG A 88 -4.91 -2.55 -5.44
N VAL A 89 -3.63 -2.89 -5.69
CA VAL A 89 -2.82 -3.78 -4.85
C VAL A 89 -2.65 -3.15 -3.45
N VAL A 90 -2.20 -1.91 -3.37
CA VAL A 90 -1.99 -1.19 -2.10
C VAL A 90 -3.29 -1.04 -1.32
N ARG A 91 -4.42 -0.81 -2.00
CA ARG A 91 -5.73 -0.75 -1.33
C ARG A 91 -6.16 -2.10 -0.77
N ASN A 92 -5.94 -3.18 -1.52
CA ASN A 92 -6.27 -4.52 -1.06
C ASN A 92 -5.39 -4.93 0.13
N GLU A 93 -4.08 -4.70 0.02
CA GLU A 93 -3.14 -5.06 1.06
C GLU A 93 -3.30 -4.22 2.32
N SER A 94 -3.63 -2.93 2.17
CA SER A 94 -4.05 -2.09 3.30
C SER A 94 -5.26 -2.66 4.03
N ARG A 95 -6.22 -3.27 3.32
CA ARG A 95 -7.39 -3.89 3.94
C ARG A 95 -6.97 -5.13 4.73
N ASN A 96 -6.12 -5.97 4.14
CA ASN A 96 -5.59 -7.17 4.80
C ASN A 96 -4.83 -6.82 6.09
N PHE A 97 -3.95 -5.82 6.02
CA PHE A 97 -3.24 -5.32 7.18
C PHE A 97 -4.19 -4.83 8.28
N GLN A 98 -5.23 -4.06 7.94
CA GLN A 98 -6.21 -3.59 8.94
C GLN A 98 -6.97 -4.75 9.60
N VAL A 99 -7.31 -5.79 8.85
CA VAL A 99 -7.92 -7.01 9.40
C VAL A 99 -6.94 -7.74 10.34
N ALA A 100 -5.68 -7.89 9.94
CA ALA A 100 -4.64 -8.50 10.77
C ALA A 100 -4.40 -7.71 12.06
N LEU A 101 -4.36 -6.37 11.97
CA LEU A 101 -4.20 -5.49 13.12
C LEU A 101 -5.38 -5.60 14.09
N HIS A 102 -6.62 -5.63 13.59
CA HIS A 102 -7.80 -5.81 14.43
C HIS A 102 -7.79 -7.16 15.16
N ARG A 103 -7.38 -8.24 14.47
CA ARG A 103 -7.22 -9.57 15.08
C ARG A 103 -6.13 -9.57 16.16
N PHE A 104 -4.99 -8.94 15.88
CA PHE A 104 -3.92 -8.79 16.85
C PHE A 104 -4.39 -8.04 18.10
N VAL A 105 -5.05 -6.89 17.97
CA VAL A 105 -5.57 -6.11 19.11
C VAL A 105 -6.60 -6.91 19.91
N ALA A 106 -7.50 -7.63 19.23
CA ALA A 106 -8.48 -8.48 19.90
C ALA A 106 -7.81 -9.60 20.71
N CYS A 107 -6.80 -10.29 20.16
CA CYS A 107 -6.04 -11.31 20.87
C CYS A 107 -5.22 -10.70 22.02
N TYR A 108 -4.57 -9.55 21.80
CA TYR A 108 -3.76 -8.88 22.80
C TYR A 108 -4.60 -8.52 24.03
N ASN A 109 -5.77 -7.92 23.82
CA ASN A 109 -6.65 -7.50 24.92
C ASN A 109 -7.28 -8.68 25.68
N GLN A 110 -7.31 -9.88 25.09
CA GLN A 110 -7.69 -11.10 25.80
C GLN A 110 -6.58 -11.64 26.69
N VAL A 111 -5.32 -11.53 26.24
CA VAL A 111 -4.14 -12.02 26.98
C VAL A 111 -3.71 -11.03 28.08
N PHE A 112 -3.81 -9.72 27.81
CA PHE A 112 -3.38 -8.65 28.69
C PHE A 112 -4.55 -7.69 29.01
N PRO A 113 -5.54 -8.13 29.80
CA PRO A 113 -6.73 -7.33 30.11
C PRO A 113 -6.41 -6.08 30.96
N ASP A 114 -5.33 -6.11 31.74
CA ASP A 114 -4.93 -5.02 32.62
C ASP A 114 -4.35 -3.81 31.86
N ILE A 115 -3.91 -4.02 30.61
CA ILE A 115 -3.29 -2.99 29.76
C ILE A 115 -3.89 -3.08 28.35
N PRO A 116 -5.17 -2.75 28.16
CA PRO A 116 -5.82 -2.93 26.87
C PRO A 116 -5.31 -1.92 25.84
N LEU A 117 -5.04 -2.40 24.62
CA LEU A 117 -4.80 -1.56 23.47
C LEU A 117 -6.12 -0.93 22.98
N PRO A 118 -6.07 0.31 22.44
CA PRO A 118 -7.26 0.95 21.88
C PRO A 118 -7.80 0.12 20.72
N MET A 119 -9.13 -0.05 20.69
CA MET A 119 -9.78 -0.73 19.58
C MET A 119 -9.51 0.05 18.29
N VAL A 120 -9.04 -0.66 17.27
CA VAL A 120 -8.83 -0.09 15.94
C VAL A 120 -10.20 0.26 15.39
N GLY A 121 -10.54 1.54 15.41
CA GLY A 121 -11.82 2.01 14.89
C GLY A 121 -11.99 1.58 13.42
N ALA A 122 -13.23 1.29 13.01
CA ALA A 122 -13.59 1.02 11.61
C ALA A 122 -13.30 2.20 10.65
N THR A 123 -12.75 3.29 11.18
CA THR A 123 -12.75 4.65 10.64
C THR A 123 -11.79 4.89 9.48
N GLU A 124 -10.79 4.04 9.24
CA GLU A 124 -9.87 4.24 8.11
C GLU A 124 -10.42 3.74 6.76
N GLN A 125 -11.34 2.76 6.76
CA GLN A 125 -11.70 2.07 5.51
C GLN A 125 -12.66 2.87 4.60
N ALA A 126 -13.24 3.98 5.07
CA ALA A 126 -14.24 4.74 4.32
C ALA A 126 -14.13 6.28 4.45
N LYS A 127 -12.93 6.84 4.65
CA LYS A 127 -12.77 8.30 4.46
C LYS A 127 -13.10 8.63 3.00
N SER A 128 -14.16 9.38 2.76
CA SER A 128 -14.52 9.93 1.44
C SER A 128 -13.33 10.71 0.86
N MET A 129 -13.12 10.66 -0.46
CA MET A 129 -12.04 11.39 -1.15
C MET A 129 -11.84 12.85 -0.68
N PRO A 130 -12.89 13.69 -0.49
CA PRO A 130 -12.69 15.05 0.02
C PRO A 130 -12.09 15.11 1.43
N LYS A 131 -12.42 14.16 2.31
CA LYS A 131 -11.82 14.08 3.66
C LYS A 131 -10.34 13.68 3.60
N ARG A 132 -9.97 12.80 2.65
CA ARG A 132 -8.57 12.42 2.40
C ARG A 132 -7.77 13.59 1.84
N LEU A 133 -8.36 14.40 0.96
CA LEU A 133 -7.73 15.60 0.42
C LEU A 133 -7.53 16.65 1.52
N GLN A 134 -8.55 16.86 2.37
CA GLN A 134 -8.44 17.77 3.50
C GLN A 134 -7.37 17.34 4.51
N ALA A 135 -7.28 16.04 4.80
CA ALA A 135 -6.21 15.48 5.64
C ALA A 135 -4.83 15.71 5.00
N ALA A 136 -4.73 15.54 3.67
CA ALA A 136 -3.52 15.85 2.91
C ALA A 136 -3.08 17.30 2.99
N LEU A 137 -4.02 18.23 2.86
CA LEU A 137 -3.72 19.66 2.98
C LEU A 137 -3.33 20.07 4.41
N ARG A 138 -3.72 19.30 5.43
CA ARG A 138 -3.38 19.53 6.83
C ARG A 138 -2.08 18.86 7.26
N GLY A 139 -1.44 18.08 6.38
CA GLY A 139 -0.27 17.28 6.72
C GLY A 139 -0.55 16.10 7.67
N ASP A 140 -1.83 15.82 7.96
CA ASP A 140 -2.26 14.73 8.84
C ASP A 140 -2.55 13.47 8.01
N VAL A 141 -1.52 13.01 7.31
CA VAL A 141 -1.60 11.90 6.36
C VAL A 141 -0.73 10.78 6.88
N SER A 142 -1.31 9.59 7.02
CA SER A 142 -0.49 8.41 7.27
C SER A 142 0.42 8.14 6.07
N THR A 143 1.60 7.57 6.29
CA THR A 143 2.54 7.21 5.22
C THR A 143 1.86 6.46 4.06
N ARG A 144 0.89 5.60 4.40
CA ARG A 144 0.08 4.85 3.44
C ARG A 144 -0.85 5.73 2.59
N GLU A 145 -1.52 6.71 3.22
CA GLU A 145 -2.35 7.66 2.47
C GLU A 145 -1.47 8.51 1.53
N ALA A 146 -0.22 8.82 1.92
CA ALA A 146 0.73 9.55 1.09
C ALA A 146 1.11 8.76 -0.18
N PHE A 147 1.41 7.46 -0.08
CA PHE A 147 1.67 6.62 -1.26
C PHE A 147 0.49 6.54 -2.23
N GLN A 148 -0.74 6.46 -1.72
CA GLN A 148 -1.92 6.52 -2.60
C GLN A 148 -2.03 7.85 -3.36
N TRP A 149 -1.61 8.96 -2.75
CA TRP A 149 -1.52 10.25 -3.43
C TRP A 149 -0.42 10.27 -4.48
N VAL A 150 0.75 9.70 -4.19
CA VAL A 150 1.85 9.53 -5.15
C VAL A 150 1.39 8.76 -6.39
N PHE A 151 0.70 7.62 -6.23
CA PHE A 151 0.21 6.86 -7.38
C PHE A 151 -0.89 7.58 -8.17
N ARG A 152 -1.75 8.37 -7.51
CA ARG A 152 -2.71 9.25 -8.21
C ARG A 152 -2.01 10.35 -8.99
N LEU A 153 -0.92 10.90 -8.45
CA LEU A 153 -0.12 11.90 -9.15
C LEU A 153 0.53 11.30 -10.40
N PHE A 154 1.15 10.12 -10.30
CA PHE A 154 1.66 9.41 -11.48
C PHE A 154 0.55 9.15 -12.51
N LEU A 155 -0.60 8.64 -12.08
CA LEU A 155 -1.75 8.40 -12.96
C LEU A 155 -2.17 9.66 -13.71
N LEU A 156 -2.24 10.80 -13.02
CA LEU A 156 -2.55 12.10 -13.61
C LEU A 156 -1.49 12.51 -14.64
N VAL A 157 -0.21 12.44 -14.28
CA VAL A 157 0.90 12.81 -15.17
C VAL A 157 0.89 11.98 -16.46
N PHE A 158 0.77 10.65 -16.36
CA PHE A 158 0.72 9.79 -17.54
C PHE A 158 -0.54 10.01 -18.38
N SER A 159 -1.68 10.29 -17.75
CA SER A 159 -2.93 10.59 -18.45
C SER A 159 -2.83 11.92 -19.21
N LEU A 160 -2.23 12.95 -18.59
CA LEU A 160 -1.96 14.23 -19.23
C LEU A 160 -1.00 14.07 -20.42
N ALA A 161 0.04 13.25 -20.28
CA ALA A 161 0.95 12.95 -21.39
C ALA A 161 0.19 12.35 -22.59
N ILE A 162 -0.73 11.41 -22.37
CA ILE A 162 -1.60 10.85 -23.42
C ILE A 162 -2.44 11.95 -24.07
N CYS A 163 -3.10 12.79 -23.28
CA CYS A 163 -3.92 13.89 -23.82
C CYS A 163 -3.12 14.85 -24.69
N VAL A 164 -1.92 15.23 -24.26
CA VAL A 164 -1.03 16.12 -25.03
C VAL A 164 -0.62 15.48 -26.36
N MET A 165 -0.29 14.18 -26.35
CA MET A 165 0.09 13.46 -27.57
C MET A 165 -1.07 13.33 -28.55
N VAL A 166 -2.27 12.99 -28.06
CA VAL A 166 -3.48 12.92 -28.90
C VAL A 166 -3.80 14.30 -29.48
N TRP A 167 -3.71 15.36 -28.68
CA TRP A 167 -3.92 16.72 -29.16
C TRP A 167 -2.96 17.09 -30.28
N TRP A 168 -1.67 16.78 -30.12
CA TRP A 168 -0.66 17.04 -31.15
C TRP A 168 -1.00 16.31 -32.45
N ILE A 169 -1.27 14.99 -32.40
CA ILE A 169 -1.62 14.19 -33.59
C ILE A 169 -2.83 14.76 -34.34
N LEU A 170 -3.82 15.30 -33.63
CA LEU A 170 -5.02 15.88 -34.25
C LEU A 170 -4.83 17.30 -34.81
N SER A 171 -3.73 17.96 -34.47
CA SER A 171 -3.43 19.33 -34.91
C SER A 171 -2.55 19.40 -36.17
N GLU A 172 -1.99 18.27 -36.59
CA GLU A 172 -1.29 18.09 -37.87
C GLU A 172 -2.26 17.68 -38.98
#